data_AF-A0A968VS15-F1
#
_entry.id   AF-A0A968VS15-F1
#
_cell.length_a   1.000
_cell.length_b   1.000
_cell.length_c   1.000
_cell.angle_alpha   90.00
_cell.angle_beta   90.00
_cell.angle_gamma   90.00
#
_symmetry.space_group_name_H-M   'P 1'
#
loop_
_entity.id
_entity.type
_entity.pdbx_description
1 polymer ?
#
loop_
_entity_poly.entity_id
_entity_poly.type
_entity_poly.pdbx_seq_one_letter_code
_entity_poly.pdbx_strand_id
1 'polypeptide(L)'
;MLGGAPANFAYWATRLGNRGVVASRVGTDALGDEAIDLLTQADVETTYVQRDAAHLTGVVDVELDAAGQARYTIVEGVAWDFSTIMNSGL
;
A
#
# COMPACT_ATOMS: atom_id res chain seq x y z
N MET A 1 -6.85 -0.97 8.86
CA MET A 1 -7.47 -0.41 7.63
C MET A 1 -6.35 -0.18 6.64
N LEU A 2 -6.44 -0.73 5.43
CA LEU A 2 -5.43 -0.49 4.41
C LEU A 2 -5.54 0.96 3.91
N GLY A 3 -4.47 1.72 4.09
CA GLY A 3 -4.32 3.07 3.57
C GLY A 3 -3.61 3.09 2.20
N GLY A 4 -3.52 4.27 1.60
CA GLY A 4 -2.79 4.49 0.34
C GLY A 4 -3.71 4.78 -0.83
N ALA A 5 -3.59 5.98 -1.40
CA ALA A 5 -4.39 6.39 -2.55
C ALA A 5 -4.29 5.43 -3.76
N PRO A 6 -3.11 4.89 -4.13
CA PRO A 6 -3.00 3.92 -5.22
C PRO A 6 -3.75 2.60 -4.94
N ALA A 7 -3.63 2.07 -3.72
CA ALA A 7 -4.34 0.86 -3.31
C ALA A 7 -5.87 1.05 -3.34
N ASN A 8 -6.34 2.19 -2.84
CA ASN A 8 -7.75 2.55 -2.87
C ASN A 8 -8.28 2.69 -4.29
N PHE A 9 -7.50 3.26 -5.21
CA PHE A 9 -7.90 3.37 -6.61
C PHE A 9 -8.01 2.01 -7.28
N ALA A 10 -7.01 1.14 -7.09
CA ALA A 10 -7.02 -0.21 -7.64
C ALA A 10 -8.19 -1.04 -7.09
N TYR A 11 -8.48 -0.91 -5.79
CA TYR A 11 -9.66 -1.50 -5.16
C TYR A 11 -10.95 -1.12 -5.89
N TRP A 12 -11.20 0.18 -6.08
CA TRP A 12 -12.43 0.62 -6.75
C TRP A 12 -12.46 0.24 -8.22
N ALA A 13 -11.33 0.27 -8.92
CA ALA A 13 -11.23 -0.21 -10.29
C ALA A 13 -11.63 -1.69 -10.40
N THR A 14 -11.15 -2.53 -9.48
CA THR A 14 -11.56 -3.94 -9.36
C THR A 14 -13.06 -4.07 -9.08
N ARG A 15 -13.59 -3.33 -8.11
CA ARG A 15 -15.02 -3.36 -7.76
C ARG A 15 -15.94 -2.93 -8.91
N LEU A 16 -15.43 -2.13 -9.84
CA LEU A 16 -16.15 -1.69 -11.04
C LEU A 16 -15.99 -2.65 -12.24
N GLY A 17 -15.38 -3.82 -12.04
CA GLY A 17 -15.25 -4.87 -13.04
C GLY A 17 -13.99 -4.78 -13.92
N ASN A 18 -13.02 -3.93 -13.55
CA ASN A 18 -11.74 -3.85 -14.24
C ASN A 18 -10.66 -4.67 -13.52
N ARG A 19 -9.50 -4.84 -14.16
CA ARG A 19 -8.31 -5.42 -13.52
C ARG A 19 -7.54 -4.34 -12.75
N GLY A 20 -7.79 -4.21 -11.46
CA GLY A 20 -7.02 -3.33 -10.56
C GLY A 20 -5.68 -3.95 -10.21
N VAL A 21 -4.60 -3.19 -10.41
CA VAL A 21 -3.22 -3.60 -10.13
C VAL A 21 -2.55 -2.53 -9.28
N VAL A 22 -1.84 -2.93 -8.22
CA VAL A 22 -1.06 -2.02 -7.39
C VAL A 22 0.43 -2.25 -7.59
N ALA A 23 1.15 -1.20 -7.97
CA ALA A 23 2.61 -1.15 -7.91
C ALA A 23 3.02 -0.40 -6.63
N SER A 24 3.70 -1.10 -5.73
CA SER A 24 4.14 -0.54 -4.45
C SER A 24 5.24 -1.42 -3.83
N ARG A 25 5.66 -1.07 -2.62
CA ARG A 25 6.61 -1.86 -1.82
C ARG A 25 6.21 -1.81 -0.36
N VAL A 26 6.16 -2.97 0.28
CA VAL A 26 5.84 -3.13 1.71
C VAL A 26 7.00 -3.83 2.41
N GLY A 27 7.09 -3.65 3.73
CA GLY A 27 8.07 -4.31 4.55
C GLY A 27 7.81 -5.81 4.68
N THR A 28 8.84 -6.54 5.10
CA THR A 28 8.74 -7.96 5.48
C THR A 28 8.36 -8.04 6.96
N ASP A 29 7.17 -7.51 7.24
CA ASP A 29 6.62 -7.34 8.56
C ASP A 29 5.10 -7.62 8.55
N ALA A 30 4.50 -7.68 9.75
CA ALA A 30 3.10 -8.05 9.91
C ALA A 30 2.13 -7.08 9.20
N LEU A 31 2.48 -5.79 9.10
CA LEU A 31 1.67 -4.81 8.38
C LEU A 31 1.74 -5.03 6.87
N GLY A 32 2.91 -5.41 6.35
CA GLY A 32 3.09 -5.75 4.95
C GLY A 32 2.34 -7.02 4.57
N ASP A 33 2.30 -8.01 5.47
CA ASP A 33 1.50 -9.23 5.32
C ASP A 33 0.00 -8.90 5.31
N GLU A 34 -0.48 -8.14 6.30
CA GLU A 34 -1.86 -7.69 6.36
C GLU A 34 -2.26 -6.89 5.10
N ALA A 35 -1.39 -6.02 4.60
CA ALA A 35 -1.65 -5.22 3.41
C ALA A 35 -1.84 -6.08 2.17
N ILE A 36 -0.99 -7.09 1.96
CA ILE A 36 -1.12 -8.02 0.83
C ILE A 36 -2.39 -8.85 0.98
N ASP A 37 -2.67 -9.38 2.18
CA ASP A 37 -3.85 -10.18 2.45
C ASP A 37 -5.14 -9.40 2.17
N LEU A 38 -5.22 -8.14 2.62
CA LEU A 38 -6.39 -7.28 2.38
C LEU A 38 -6.59 -6.97 0.88
N LEU A 39 -5.51 -6.74 0.13
CA LEU A 39 -5.59 -6.53 -1.32
C LEU A 39 -6.04 -7.81 -2.05
N THR A 40 -5.47 -8.95 -1.69
CA THR A 40 -5.83 -10.25 -2.27
C THR A 40 -7.28 -10.63 -1.95
N GLN A 41 -7.76 -10.40 -0.72
CA GLN A 41 -9.17 -10.60 -0.35
C GLN A 41 -10.12 -9.68 -1.13
N ALA A 42 -9.63 -8.55 -1.64
CA ALA A 42 -10.38 -7.62 -2.46
C ALA A 42 -10.26 -7.88 -3.97
N ASP A 43 -9.68 -9.01 -4.40
CA ASP A 43 -9.38 -9.35 -5.80
C ASP A 43 -8.51 -8.29 -6.51
N VAL A 44 -7.72 -7.51 -5.75
CA VAL A 44 -6.75 -6.59 -6.32
C VAL A 44 -5.44 -7.34 -6.57
N GLU A 45 -4.90 -7.18 -7.77
CA GLU A 45 -3.66 -7.85 -8.13
C GLU A 45 -2.44 -7.23 -7.42
N THR A 46 -1.69 -8.09 -6.74
CA THR A 46 -0.52 -7.74 -5.92
C THR A 46 0.82 -8.16 -6.55
N THR A 47 0.83 -8.62 -7.80
CA THR A 47 2.04 -9.07 -8.53
C THR A 47 3.18 -8.05 -8.48
N TYR A 48 2.85 -6.75 -8.47
CA TYR A 48 3.82 -5.66 -8.45
C TYR A 48 4.03 -5.02 -7.07
N VAL A 49 3.60 -5.70 -5.99
CA VAL A 49 3.90 -5.30 -4.61
C VAL A 49 5.20 -5.98 -4.17
N GLN A 50 6.27 -5.18 -4.07
CA GLN A 50 7.59 -5.64 -3.63
C GLN A 50 7.61 -5.90 -2.11
N ARG A 51 8.50 -6.81 -1.70
CA ARG A 51 8.82 -7.07 -0.29
C ARG A 51 10.18 -6.47 0.05
N ASP A 52 10.25 -5.73 1.14
CA ASP A 52 11.46 -5.09 1.63
C ASP A 52 11.85 -5.65 3.00
N ALA A 53 13.04 -6.22 3.14
CA ALA A 53 13.55 -6.68 4.43
C ALA A 53 14.33 -5.59 5.19
N ALA A 54 14.68 -4.49 4.52
CA ALA A 54 15.49 -3.41 5.06
C ALA A 54 14.65 -2.25 5.62
N HIS A 55 13.43 -2.05 5.12
CA HIS A 55 12.54 -0.95 5.52
C HIS A 55 11.17 -1.49 5.94
N LEU A 56 10.55 -0.80 6.91
CA LEU A 56 9.22 -1.14 7.42
C LEU A 56 8.13 -0.75 6.42
N THR A 57 6.99 -1.45 6.49
CA THR A 57 5.76 -1.04 5.80
C THR A 57 5.37 0.38 6.21
N GLY A 58 5.01 1.20 5.21
CA GLY A 58 4.63 2.59 5.43
C GLY A 58 3.39 2.72 6.31
N VAL A 59 3.43 3.66 7.24
CA VAL A 59 2.31 4.04 8.11
C VAL A 59 2.04 5.53 7.96
N VAL A 60 0.77 5.91 8.10
CA VAL A 60 0.34 7.31 8.17
C VAL A 60 -0.35 7.49 9.49
N ASP A 61 0.23 8.34 10.34
CA ASP A 61 -0.39 8.67 11.62
C ASP A 61 -1.50 9.69 11.37
N VAL A 62 -2.66 9.44 11.96
CA VAL A 62 -3.84 10.28 11.83
C VAL A 62 -4.28 10.75 13.20
N GLU A 63 -4.26 12.05 13.42
CA GLU A 63 -4.74 12.69 14.63
C GLU A 63 -5.95 13.57 14.30
N LEU A 64 -7.00 13.48 15.11
CA LEU A 64 -8.15 14.38 15.02
C LEU A 64 -7.99 15.49 16.06
N ASP A 65 -8.13 16.74 15.64
CA ASP A 65 -8.16 17.85 16.59
C ASP A 65 -9.51 17.97 17.31
N ALA A 66 -9.63 18.92 18.23
CA ALA A 66 -10.86 19.14 19.01
C ALA A 66 -12.08 19.53 18.16
N ALA A 67 -11.88 19.97 16.91
CA ALA A 67 -12.95 20.26 15.95
C ALA A 67 -13.24 19.09 15.00
N GLY A 68 -12.52 17.96 15.16
CA GLY A 68 -12.64 16.78 14.31
C GLY A 68 -11.90 16.88 12.98
N GLN A 69 -11.02 17.88 12.79
CA GLN A 69 -10.21 18.00 11.59
C GLN A 69 -9.02 17.04 11.68
N ALA A 70 -8.84 16.24 10.63
CA ALA A 70 -7.75 15.28 10.55
C ALA A 70 -6.42 15.96 10.18
N ARG A 71 -5.38 15.59 10.92
CA ARG A 71 -3.97 15.86 10.63
C ARG A 71 -3.31 14.53 10.28
N TYR A 72 -2.56 14.54 9.18
CA TYR A 72 -1.87 13.37 8.66
C TYR A 72 -0.37 13.60 8.75
N THR A 73 0.34 12.65 9.34
CA THR A 73 1.80 12.61 9.32
C THR A 73 2.22 11.40 8.49
N ILE A 74 2.86 11.67 7.36
CA ILE A 74 3.38 10.63 6.48
C ILE A 74 4.81 10.33 6.93
N VAL A 75 5.06 9.10 7.35
CA VAL A 75 6.41 8.67 7.73
C VAL A 75 7.25 8.45 6.48
N GLU A 76 8.38 9.15 6.37
CA GLU A 76 9.36 9.00 5.30
C GLU A 76 10.39 7.92 5.61
N GLY A 77 11.07 7.40 4.59
CA GLY A 77 12.11 6.38 4.73
C GLY A 77 11.54 4.98 4.93
N VAL A 78 10.33 4.74 4.43
CA VAL A 78 9.60 3.48 4.54
C VAL A 78 9.66 2.70 3.22
N ALA A 79 9.20 1.45 3.22
CA ALA A 79 9.37 0.52 2.11
C ALA A 79 8.99 1.11 0.72
N TRP A 80 7.90 1.89 0.61
CA TRP A 80 7.48 2.46 -0.68
C TRP A 80 8.49 3.44 -1.29
N ASP A 81 9.34 4.08 -0.48
CA ASP A 81 10.28 5.13 -0.92
C ASP A 81 11.43 4.52 -1.71
N PHE A 82 11.61 3.19 -1.58
CA PHE A 82 12.67 2.40 -2.18
C PHE A 82 12.15 1.47 -3.28
N SER A 83 11.00 1.79 -3.89
CA SER A 83 10.45 1.01 -5.00
C SER A 83 11.43 0.97 -6.17
N THR A 84 11.71 -0.23 -6.69
CA THR A 84 12.62 -0.41 -7.84
C THR A 84 11.87 -0.88 -9.08
N ILE A 85 12.48 -0.78 -10.26
CA ILE A 85 11.91 -1.39 -11.46
C ILE A 85 12.00 -2.91 -11.31
N MET A 86 10.85 -3.60 -11.36
CA MET A 86 10.85 -5.04 -11.55
C MET A 86 11.26 -5.32 -12.99
N ASN A 87 12.38 -6.00 -13.20
CA ASN A 87 12.84 -6.32 -14.55
C ASN A 87 11.89 -7.37 -15.15
N SER A 88 10.90 -6.93 -15.93
CA SER A 88 10.14 -7.82 -16.80
C SER A 88 11.07 -8.15 -17.97
N GLY A 89 11.49 -9.42 -18.09
CA GLY A 89 12.36 -9.87 -19.17
C GLY A 89 11.70 -9.72 -20.55
N LEU A 90 11.79 -8.52 -21.11
CA LEU A 90 11.64 -8.20 -22.53
C LEU A 90 13.02 -8.00 -23.15
#